data_AF-A0A925L809-F1
#
_entry.id   AF-A0A925L809-F1
#
_cell.length_a   1.000
_cell.length_b   1.000
_cell.length_c   1.000
_cell.angle_alpha   90.00
_cell.angle_beta   90.00
_cell.angle_gamma   90.00
#
_symmetry.space_group_name_H-M   'P 1'
#
loop_
_entity.id
_entity.type
_entity.pdbx_description
1 polymer ?
#
loop_
_entity_poly.entity_id
_entity_poly.type
_entity_poly.pdbx_seq_one_letter_code
_entity_poly.pdbx_strand_id
1 'polypeptide(L)'
;MRHPHEASSPVNTSTHRQPSQTCGFSLIEMMVVVAIIAILALMAVPNLTGKYVRENIVEAVALAKVAKDPIAAAWTATKSVPDDNVSAGLPEPAKIVNNVVKSVTVEGGAIHIVFGNRATSVLQGKTLTLRPGVVEDAQIVPVAWVCGHAKAPTNMKALGTDKTDIPGTHLPVNCL
;
A
#
# COMPACT_ATOMS: atom_id res chain seq x y z
N MET A 1 104.13 41.44 -0.36
CA MET A 1 103.60 40.58 0.71
C MET A 1 102.15 40.19 0.35
N ARG A 2 101.89 38.88 0.32
CA ARG A 2 100.62 38.12 0.48
C ARG A 2 99.33 38.51 -0.28
N HIS A 3 98.93 37.56 -1.16
CA HIS A 3 97.61 36.94 -1.41
C HIS A 3 96.53 37.03 -0.31
N PRO A 4 95.29 36.54 -0.55
CA PRO A 4 94.24 36.96 -1.51
C PRO A 4 92.88 37.13 -0.78
N HIS A 5 91.76 37.48 -1.43
CA HIS A 5 90.43 37.08 -0.92
C HIS A 5 89.35 37.09 -2.02
N GLU A 6 88.58 36.01 -1.97
CA GLU A 6 87.52 35.53 -2.83
C GLU A 6 86.15 36.03 -2.32
N ALA A 7 85.24 36.43 -3.23
CA ALA A 7 83.78 36.54 -3.04
C ALA A 7 83.20 37.24 -4.30
N SER A 8 82.05 36.93 -4.87
CA SER A 8 80.99 35.94 -4.63
C SER A 8 79.99 36.12 -5.78
N SER A 9 79.63 35.06 -6.51
CA SER A 9 78.61 35.09 -7.57
C SER A 9 77.19 35.35 -7.02
N PRO A 10 76.31 36.10 -7.72
CA PRO A 10 74.91 36.20 -7.31
C PRO A 10 74.14 34.95 -7.76
N VAL A 11 73.49 34.29 -6.81
CA VAL A 11 72.49 33.23 -7.02
C VAL A 11 71.21 33.87 -7.55
N ASN A 12 70.83 33.53 -8.78
CA ASN A 12 69.59 33.97 -9.41
C ASN A 12 68.45 33.02 -8.98
N THR A 13 67.70 33.38 -7.93
CA THR A 13 66.50 32.66 -7.48
C THR A 13 65.34 32.92 -8.44
N SER A 14 65.20 32.07 -9.45
CA SER A 14 64.01 32.01 -10.29
C SER A 14 62.84 31.42 -9.49
N THR A 15 61.93 32.29 -9.08
CA THR A 15 60.67 31.92 -8.41
C THR A 15 59.76 31.22 -9.42
N HIS A 16 59.78 29.89 -9.44
CA HIS A 16 58.94 29.08 -10.32
C HIS A 16 57.50 29.05 -9.78
N ARG A 17 56.67 30.01 -10.19
CA ARG A 17 55.22 30.00 -9.91
C ARG A 17 54.59 28.84 -10.69
N GLN A 18 54.30 27.72 -10.03
CA GLN A 18 53.56 26.61 -10.65
C GLN A 18 52.10 27.03 -10.83
N PRO A 19 51.55 27.02 -12.05
CA PRO A 19 50.13 27.23 -12.27
C PRO A 19 49.36 26.00 -11.76
N SER A 20 48.38 26.22 -10.88
CA SER A 20 47.43 25.18 -10.48
C SER A 20 46.56 24.82 -11.70
N GLN A 21 46.85 23.68 -12.33
CA GLN A 21 46.01 23.17 -13.40
C GLN A 21 44.68 22.72 -12.80
N THR A 22 43.62 23.49 -13.02
CA THR A 22 42.26 23.01 -12.86
C THR A 22 42.02 21.91 -13.90
N CYS A 23 42.11 20.64 -13.47
CA CYS A 23 41.62 19.50 -14.23
C CYS A 23 40.10 19.60 -14.31
N GLY A 24 39.59 20.12 -15.43
CA GLY A 24 38.17 20.11 -15.74
C GLY A 24 37.70 18.72 -16.20
N PHE A 25 36.50 18.32 -15.80
CA PHE A 25 35.84 17.11 -16.31
C PHE A 25 35.67 17.19 -17.84
N SER A 26 35.90 16.06 -18.53
CA SER A 26 35.75 16.00 -19.99
C SER A 26 34.27 15.94 -20.38
N LEU A 27 33.90 16.57 -21.51
CA LEU A 27 32.55 16.48 -22.07
C LEU A 27 32.13 15.02 -22.31
N ILE A 28 33.08 14.13 -22.64
CA ILE A 28 32.79 12.70 -22.83
C ILE A 28 32.47 12.00 -21.51
N GLU A 29 33.11 12.42 -20.43
CA GLU A 29 32.91 11.85 -19.10
C GLU A 29 31.52 12.20 -18.58
N MET A 30 31.10 13.44 -18.81
CA MET A 30 29.74 13.88 -18.52
C MET A 30 28.69 13.16 -19.37
N MET A 31 28.95 12.90 -20.66
CA MET A 31 28.04 12.13 -21.53
C MET A 31 27.84 10.69 -21.02
N VAL A 32 28.89 10.03 -20.55
CA VAL A 32 28.80 8.67 -20.00
C VAL A 32 27.99 8.65 -18.71
N VAL A 33 28.21 9.61 -17.80
CA VAL A 33 27.44 9.72 -16.56
C VAL A 33 25.95 9.93 -16.83
N VAL A 34 25.61 10.83 -17.76
CA VAL A 34 24.22 11.08 -18.15
C VAL A 34 23.58 9.83 -18.74
N ALA A 35 24.32 9.08 -19.58
CA ALA A 35 23.83 7.82 -20.14
C ALA A 35 23.52 6.78 -19.06
N ILE A 36 24.39 6.63 -18.04
CA ILE A 36 24.16 5.70 -16.93
C ILE A 36 22.94 6.14 -16.11
N ILE A 37 22.83 7.43 -15.77
CA ILE A 37 21.67 7.96 -15.03
C ILE A 37 20.37 7.72 -15.80
N ALA A 38 20.36 7.90 -17.12
CA ALA A 38 19.19 7.65 -17.96
C ALA A 38 18.75 6.17 -17.92
N ILE A 39 19.70 5.22 -17.98
CA ILE A 39 19.40 3.78 -17.88
C ILE A 39 18.86 3.43 -16.48
N LEU A 40 19.50 3.92 -15.42
CA LEU A 40 19.08 3.66 -14.05
C LEU A 40 17.68 4.25 -13.77
N ALA A 41 17.38 5.43 -14.29
CA ALA A 41 16.08 6.07 -14.14
C ALA A 41 14.94 5.27 -14.81
N LEU A 42 15.20 4.64 -15.96
CA LEU A 42 14.23 3.79 -16.66
C LEU A 42 13.91 2.51 -15.89
N MET A 43 14.91 1.88 -15.27
CA MET A 43 14.69 0.67 -14.45
C MET A 43 14.00 0.97 -13.12
N ALA A 44 14.11 2.21 -12.64
CA ALA A 44 13.54 2.63 -11.37
C ALA A 44 12.04 2.94 -11.44
N VAL A 45 11.36 2.81 -12.59
CA VAL A 45 9.92 3.07 -12.70
C VAL A 45 9.16 2.06 -11.83
N PRO A 46 8.50 2.51 -10.75
CA PRO A 46 7.80 1.61 -9.85
C PRO A 46 6.55 1.04 -10.52
N ASN A 47 6.33 -0.25 -10.37
CA ASN A 47 5.07 -0.89 -10.76
C ASN A 47 3.97 -0.52 -9.74
N LEU A 48 3.22 0.55 -10.03
CA LEU A 48 2.17 1.07 -9.14
C LEU A 48 0.89 0.23 -9.10
N THR A 49 0.76 -0.80 -9.94
CA THR A 49 -0.48 -1.60 -10.04
C THR A 49 -0.93 -2.18 -8.70
N GLY A 50 0.01 -2.70 -7.90
CA GLY A 50 -0.29 -3.24 -6.57
C GLY A 50 -0.74 -2.18 -5.56
N LYS A 51 -0.36 -0.91 -5.74
CA LYS A 51 -0.82 0.20 -4.90
C LYS A 51 -2.28 0.52 -5.22
N TYR A 52 -2.62 0.70 -6.49
CA TYR A 52 -3.98 1.00 -6.93
C TYR A 52 -4.98 -0.11 -6.58
N VAL A 53 -4.57 -1.38 -6.69
CA VAL A 53 -5.40 -2.51 -6.25
C VAL A 53 -5.73 -2.41 -4.76
N ARG A 54 -4.75 -2.11 -3.91
CA ARG A 54 -4.96 -1.98 -2.46
C ARG A 54 -5.78 -0.73 -2.11
N GLU A 55 -5.60 0.37 -2.84
CA GLU A 55 -6.42 1.58 -2.68
C GLU A 55 -7.89 1.30 -2.98
N ASN A 56 -8.20 0.61 -4.08
CA ASN A 56 -9.57 0.17 -4.39
C ASN A 56 -10.15 -0.69 -3.26
N ILE A 57 -9.36 -1.61 -2.69
CA ILE A 57 -9.79 -2.43 -1.56
C ILE A 57 -10.11 -1.57 -0.33
N VAL A 58 -9.27 -0.59 0.00
CA VAL A 58 -9.51 0.32 1.12
C VAL A 58 -10.78 1.15 0.90
N GLU A 59 -10.98 1.68 -0.31
CA GLU A 59 -12.20 2.43 -0.67
C GLU A 59 -13.45 1.55 -0.56
N ALA A 60 -13.37 0.30 -1.02
CA ALA A 60 -14.47 -0.66 -0.91
C ALA A 60 -14.81 -1.01 0.55
N VAL A 61 -13.80 -1.22 1.39
CA VAL A 61 -13.98 -1.52 2.82
C VAL A 61 -14.59 -0.34 3.58
N ALA A 62 -14.31 0.90 3.16
CA ALA A 62 -14.93 2.09 3.74
C ALA A 62 -16.46 2.11 3.48
N LEU A 63 -16.91 1.75 2.27
CA LEU A 63 -18.33 1.65 1.95
C LEU A 63 -19.05 0.58 2.79
N ALA A 64 -18.37 -0.51 3.12
CA ALA A 64 -18.94 -1.59 3.93
C ALA A 64 -19.39 -1.15 5.33
N LYS A 65 -18.96 0.02 5.82
CA LYS A 65 -19.42 0.58 7.11
C LYS A 65 -20.95 0.62 7.21
N VAL A 66 -21.65 0.89 6.10
CA VAL A 66 -23.12 0.90 6.05
C VAL A 66 -23.74 -0.41 6.55
N ALA A 67 -23.09 -1.54 6.29
CA ALA A 67 -23.52 -2.86 6.77
C ALA A 67 -22.91 -3.22 8.12
N LYS A 68 -21.67 -2.78 8.41
CA LYS A 68 -21.01 -3.08 9.68
C LYS A 68 -21.77 -2.56 10.89
N ASP A 69 -22.26 -1.33 10.81
CA ASP A 69 -22.96 -0.69 11.93
C ASP A 69 -24.24 -1.45 12.35
N PRO A 70 -25.21 -1.76 11.46
CA PRO A 70 -26.40 -2.51 11.84
C PRO A 70 -26.10 -3.96 12.26
N ILE A 71 -25.12 -4.63 11.65
CA ILE A 71 -24.70 -5.98 12.08
C ILE A 71 -24.14 -5.95 13.51
N ALA A 72 -23.28 -4.98 13.82
CA ALA A 72 -22.73 -4.83 15.16
C ALA A 72 -23.79 -4.46 16.21
N ALA A 73 -24.74 -3.61 15.83
CA ALA A 73 -25.89 -3.27 16.67
C ALA A 73 -26.76 -4.50 16.97
N ALA A 74 -27.08 -5.31 15.94
CA ALA A 74 -27.82 -6.55 16.10
C ALA A 74 -27.08 -7.53 17.03
N TRP A 75 -25.77 -7.72 16.83
CA TRP A 75 -24.98 -8.57 17.72
C TRP A 75 -25.03 -8.08 19.17
N THR A 76 -24.91 -6.77 19.40
CA THR A 76 -24.92 -6.17 20.74
C THR A 76 -26.30 -6.24 21.40
N ALA A 77 -27.38 -6.22 20.62
CA ALA A 77 -28.74 -6.26 21.14
C ALA A 77 -29.24 -7.68 21.41
N THR A 78 -29.02 -8.62 20.47
CA THR A 78 -29.71 -9.92 20.46
C THR A 78 -28.78 -11.12 20.35
N LYS A 79 -27.45 -10.90 20.27
CA LYS A 79 -26.46 -11.97 20.06
C LYS A 79 -26.73 -12.78 18.77
N SER A 80 -27.37 -12.13 17.79
CA SER A 80 -27.62 -12.67 16.47
C SER A 80 -27.11 -11.70 15.42
N VAL A 81 -26.86 -12.21 14.22
CA VAL A 81 -26.49 -11.40 13.05
C VAL A 81 -27.62 -11.50 12.01
N PRO A 82 -27.84 -10.46 11.20
CA PRO A 82 -28.85 -10.50 10.16
C PRO A 82 -28.49 -11.52 9.07
N ASP A 83 -29.50 -12.21 8.56
CA ASP A 83 -29.33 -13.24 7.53
C ASP A 83 -29.11 -12.62 6.14
N ASP A 84 -29.60 -11.41 5.91
CA ASP A 84 -29.59 -10.73 4.61
C ASP A 84 -29.58 -9.19 4.72
N ASN A 85 -29.56 -8.48 3.59
CA ASN A 85 -29.64 -7.02 3.56
C ASN A 85 -30.92 -6.48 4.21
N VAL A 86 -32.06 -7.13 4.00
CA VAL A 86 -33.37 -6.62 4.46
C VAL A 86 -33.45 -6.66 5.99
N SER A 87 -33.06 -7.77 6.60
CA SER A 87 -32.96 -7.94 8.05
C SER A 87 -31.89 -7.04 8.68
N ALA A 88 -30.87 -6.63 7.91
CA ALA A 88 -29.91 -5.61 8.31
C ALA A 88 -30.41 -4.16 8.13
N GLY A 89 -31.62 -3.95 7.59
CA GLY A 89 -32.16 -2.62 7.30
C GLY A 89 -31.49 -1.91 6.12
N LEU A 90 -30.86 -2.67 5.22
CA LEU A 90 -30.12 -2.18 4.06
C LEU A 90 -30.98 -2.26 2.79
N PRO A 91 -30.72 -1.39 1.79
CA PRO A 91 -31.32 -1.53 0.48
C PRO A 91 -30.81 -2.77 -0.26
N GLU A 92 -31.41 -3.04 -1.42
CA GLU A 92 -30.96 -4.09 -2.34
C GLU A 92 -29.46 -3.98 -2.66
N PRO A 93 -28.73 -5.09 -2.80
CA PRO A 93 -27.27 -5.09 -2.94
C PRO A 93 -26.74 -4.18 -4.04
N ALA A 94 -27.41 -4.11 -5.19
CA ALA A 94 -27.02 -3.31 -6.35
C ALA A 94 -27.19 -1.79 -6.16
N LYS A 95 -27.79 -1.34 -5.04
CA LYS A 95 -27.90 0.07 -4.67
C LYS A 95 -26.79 0.53 -3.73
N ILE A 96 -26.00 -0.40 -3.18
CA ILE A 96 -24.86 -0.12 -2.33
C ILE A 96 -23.61 -0.13 -3.20
N VAL A 97 -23.30 1.02 -3.80
CA VAL A 97 -22.28 1.18 -4.84
C VAL A 97 -21.38 2.38 -4.61
N ASN A 98 -20.17 2.36 -5.16
CA ASN A 98 -19.29 3.53 -5.27
C ASN A 98 -18.41 3.42 -6.53
N ASN A 99 -17.32 4.16 -6.63
CA ASN A 99 -16.46 4.14 -7.83
C ASN A 99 -15.87 2.76 -8.15
N VAL A 100 -15.71 1.89 -7.17
CA VAL A 100 -15.02 0.60 -7.29
C VAL A 100 -15.88 -0.60 -6.87
N VAL A 101 -17.03 -0.37 -6.23
CA VAL A 101 -17.96 -1.39 -5.74
C VAL A 101 -19.22 -1.41 -6.60
N LYS A 102 -19.55 -2.59 -7.12
CA LYS A 102 -20.76 -2.88 -7.91
C LYS A 102 -21.95 -3.28 -7.04
N SER A 103 -21.72 -3.95 -5.93
CA SER A 103 -22.78 -4.35 -4.99
C SER A 103 -22.21 -4.77 -3.64
N VAL A 104 -23.03 -4.65 -2.59
CA VAL A 104 -22.75 -5.19 -1.25
C VAL A 104 -23.91 -6.07 -0.77
N THR A 105 -23.61 -7.32 -0.49
CA THR A 105 -24.58 -8.30 0.03
C THR A 105 -24.21 -8.69 1.46
N VAL A 106 -25.20 -8.78 2.33
CA VAL A 106 -25.09 -9.40 3.65
C VAL A 106 -25.64 -10.82 3.55
N GLU A 107 -24.94 -11.80 4.12
CA GLU A 107 -25.36 -13.19 4.18
C GLU A 107 -24.88 -13.82 5.50
N GLY A 108 -25.80 -14.12 6.41
CA GLY A 108 -25.46 -14.65 7.74
C GLY A 108 -24.44 -13.78 8.50
N GLY A 109 -24.61 -12.46 8.42
CA GLY A 109 -23.70 -11.46 8.97
C GLY A 109 -22.41 -11.21 8.18
N ALA A 110 -22.01 -12.07 7.23
CA ALA A 110 -20.86 -11.80 6.36
C ALA A 110 -21.22 -10.73 5.32
N ILE A 111 -20.31 -9.80 5.07
CA ILE A 111 -20.46 -8.73 4.09
C ILE A 111 -19.64 -9.11 2.85
N HIS A 112 -20.31 -9.38 1.73
CA HIS A 112 -19.71 -9.66 0.44
C HIS A 112 -19.72 -8.42 -0.44
N ILE A 113 -18.53 -7.90 -0.72
CA ILE A 113 -18.33 -6.72 -1.56
C ILE A 113 -17.89 -7.19 -2.93
N VAL A 114 -18.71 -6.94 -3.96
CA VAL A 114 -18.35 -7.24 -5.34
C VAL A 114 -17.76 -6.00 -5.99
N PHE A 115 -16.53 -6.11 -6.44
CA PHE A 115 -15.84 -5.05 -7.15
C PHE A 115 -16.35 -4.91 -8.59
N GLY A 116 -16.40 -3.68 -9.05
CA GLY A 116 -16.78 -3.35 -10.42
C GLY A 116 -16.50 -1.89 -10.76
N ASN A 117 -17.30 -1.33 -11.68
CA ASN A 117 -17.20 0.08 -12.08
C ASN A 117 -15.78 0.44 -12.55
N ARG A 118 -15.10 1.34 -11.84
CA ARG A 118 -13.73 1.79 -12.13
C ARG A 118 -12.64 1.05 -11.36
N ALA A 119 -12.99 -0.06 -10.70
CA ALA A 119 -11.99 -0.93 -10.09
C ALA A 119 -10.95 -1.38 -11.12
N THR A 120 -9.70 -1.55 -10.67
CA THR A 120 -8.63 -2.15 -11.45
C THR A 120 -9.08 -3.46 -12.07
N SER A 121 -8.62 -3.76 -13.29
CA SER A 121 -8.99 -4.99 -14.03
C SER A 121 -8.84 -6.27 -13.21
N VAL A 122 -7.81 -6.34 -12.36
CA VAL A 122 -7.55 -7.47 -11.44
C VAL A 122 -8.71 -7.74 -10.46
N LEU A 123 -9.45 -6.69 -10.08
CA LEU A 123 -10.56 -6.78 -9.12
C LEU A 123 -11.93 -6.86 -9.82
N GLN A 124 -12.03 -6.66 -11.13
CA GLN A 124 -13.35 -6.60 -11.79
C GLN A 124 -14.13 -7.91 -11.60
N GLY A 125 -15.33 -7.81 -11.01
CA GLY A 125 -16.19 -8.95 -10.70
C GLY A 125 -15.72 -9.81 -9.52
N LYS A 126 -14.60 -9.47 -8.89
CA LYS A 126 -14.08 -10.15 -7.70
C LYS A 126 -14.84 -9.76 -6.45
N THR A 127 -14.80 -10.65 -5.46
CA THR A 127 -15.47 -10.50 -4.18
C THR A 127 -14.44 -10.43 -3.07
N LEU A 128 -14.61 -9.46 -2.17
CA LEU A 128 -13.97 -9.44 -0.85
C LEU A 128 -15.04 -9.65 0.22
N THR A 129 -14.78 -10.55 1.15
CA THR A 129 -15.68 -10.79 2.28
C THR A 129 -15.15 -10.15 3.56
N LEU A 130 -16.02 -9.52 4.34
CA LEU A 130 -15.74 -9.11 5.72
C LEU A 130 -16.68 -9.87 6.65
N ARG A 131 -16.12 -10.64 7.57
CA ARG A 131 -16.88 -11.44 8.53
C ARG A 131 -16.84 -10.81 9.92
N PRO A 132 -17.97 -10.76 10.65
CA PRO A 132 -17.96 -10.29 12.03
C PRO A 132 -17.26 -11.35 12.91
N GLY A 133 -16.18 -10.92 13.56
CA GLY A 133 -15.47 -11.64 14.60
C GLY A 133 -16.05 -11.27 15.95
N VAL A 134 -16.62 -12.25 16.65
CA VAL A 134 -17.34 -12.03 17.90
C VAL A 134 -16.74 -12.86 19.03
N VAL A 135 -16.84 -12.34 20.25
CA VAL A 135 -16.55 -13.09 21.48
C VAL A 135 -17.90 -13.59 22.03
N GLU A 136 -18.18 -14.89 21.84
CA GLU A 136 -19.53 -15.46 22.09
C GLU A 136 -19.97 -15.37 23.56
N ASP A 137 -19.05 -15.31 24.51
CA ASP A 137 -19.30 -15.23 25.94
C ASP A 137 -19.24 -13.80 26.51
N ALA A 138 -18.81 -12.81 25.71
CA ALA A 138 -18.67 -11.41 26.14
C ALA A 138 -19.21 -10.43 25.09
N GLN A 139 -20.53 -10.25 25.07
CA GLN A 139 -21.24 -9.40 24.09
C GLN A 139 -20.86 -7.91 24.14
N ILE A 140 -20.34 -7.43 25.27
CA ILE A 140 -19.85 -6.05 25.43
C ILE A 140 -18.58 -5.78 24.60
N VAL A 141 -17.87 -6.83 24.18
CA VAL A 141 -16.69 -6.70 23.31
C VAL A 141 -17.17 -6.31 21.90
N PRO A 142 -16.64 -5.21 21.32
CA PRO A 142 -17.04 -4.80 19.98
C PRO A 142 -16.78 -5.86 18.93
N VAL A 143 -17.67 -5.95 17.95
CA VAL A 143 -17.51 -6.82 16.78
C VAL A 143 -16.27 -6.40 16.00
N ALA A 144 -15.31 -7.31 15.87
CA ALA A 144 -14.16 -7.15 14.99
C ALA A 144 -14.54 -7.57 13.56
N TRP A 145 -13.75 -7.17 12.56
CA TRP A 145 -14.03 -7.50 11.16
C TRP A 145 -12.88 -8.29 10.57
N VAL A 146 -13.09 -9.60 10.43
CA VAL A 146 -12.15 -10.53 9.82
C VAL A 146 -12.24 -10.38 8.31
N CYS A 147 -11.19 -9.84 7.71
CA CYS A 147 -11.13 -9.54 6.28
C CYS A 147 -10.65 -10.75 5.49
N GLY A 148 -11.36 -11.10 4.42
CA GLY A 148 -10.99 -12.14 3.47
C GLY A 148 -10.54 -13.44 4.14
N HIS A 149 -9.36 -13.89 3.74
CA HIS A 149 -8.76 -15.15 4.16
C HIS A 149 -8.12 -15.09 5.55
N ALA A 150 -8.12 -13.92 6.21
CA ALA A 150 -7.56 -13.78 7.53
C ALA A 150 -8.22 -14.75 8.51
N LYS A 151 -7.38 -15.34 9.37
CA LYS A 151 -7.86 -16.14 10.49
C LYS A 151 -8.41 -15.23 11.58
N ALA A 152 -9.54 -15.63 12.16
CA ALA A 152 -10.03 -14.96 13.35
C ALA A 152 -9.00 -15.11 14.50
N PRO A 153 -8.80 -14.09 15.34
CA PRO A 153 -8.02 -14.22 16.56
C PRO A 153 -8.53 -15.36 17.44
N THR A 154 -7.67 -15.98 18.25
CA THR A 154 -7.98 -17.22 19.00
C THR A 154 -9.25 -17.17 19.84
N ASN A 155 -9.57 -16.01 20.43
CA ASN A 155 -10.75 -15.85 21.30
C ASN A 155 -11.97 -15.27 20.57
N MET A 156 -11.93 -15.19 19.23
CA MET A 156 -13.02 -14.71 18.40
C MET A 156 -13.46 -15.79 17.43
N LYS A 157 -14.77 -15.83 17.20
CA LYS A 157 -15.39 -16.64 16.16
C LYS A 157 -15.81 -15.73 15.01
N ALA A 158 -15.30 -16.00 13.81
CA ALA A 158 -15.82 -15.36 12.60
C ALA A 158 -17.15 -16.02 12.21
N LEU A 159 -18.20 -15.22 12.06
CA LEU A 159 -19.50 -15.69 11.59
C LEU A 159 -19.64 -15.50 10.07
N GLY A 160 -20.52 -16.30 9.47
CA GLY A 160 -20.77 -16.31 8.03
C GLY A 160 -19.64 -16.95 7.21
N THR A 161 -19.91 -17.09 5.90
CA THR A 161 -19.03 -17.78 4.96
C THR A 161 -18.02 -16.82 4.35
N ASP A 162 -16.78 -17.24 4.13
CA ASP A 162 -15.83 -16.48 3.30
C ASP A 162 -16.05 -16.82 1.82
N LYS A 163 -16.36 -15.80 1.00
CA LYS A 163 -16.49 -15.92 -0.47
C LYS A 163 -15.43 -15.11 -1.20
N THR A 164 -14.34 -14.76 -0.53
CA THR A 164 -13.26 -13.98 -1.13
C THR A 164 -12.59 -14.78 -2.24
N ASP A 165 -12.47 -14.20 -3.42
CA ASP A 165 -11.85 -14.84 -4.60
C ASP A 165 -10.73 -13.98 -5.22
N ILE A 166 -10.28 -12.97 -4.47
CA ILE A 166 -9.12 -12.14 -4.78
C ILE A 166 -7.85 -12.90 -4.38
N PRO A 167 -6.87 -13.08 -5.29
CA PRO A 167 -5.63 -13.75 -4.96
C PRO A 167 -4.89 -13.06 -3.81
N GLY A 168 -4.32 -13.84 -2.89
CA GLY A 168 -3.61 -13.31 -1.72
C GLY A 168 -2.45 -12.35 -2.04
N THR A 169 -1.84 -12.48 -3.22
CA THR A 169 -0.80 -11.55 -3.71
C THR A 169 -1.31 -10.10 -3.87
N HIS A 170 -2.62 -9.92 -4.03
CA HIS A 170 -3.29 -8.64 -4.20
C HIS A 170 -3.97 -8.15 -2.92
N LEU A 171 -4.15 -9.03 -1.93
CA LEU A 171 -4.77 -8.66 -0.66
C LEU A 171 -3.80 -7.87 0.24
N PRO A 172 -4.30 -6.91 1.02
CA PRO A 172 -3.59 -6.35 2.16
C PRO A 172 -3.27 -7.44 3.19
N VAL A 173 -2.19 -7.25 3.97
CA VAL A 173 -1.75 -8.22 4.99
C VAL A 173 -2.83 -8.50 6.04
N ASN A 174 -3.67 -7.52 6.37
CA ASN A 174 -4.77 -7.68 7.30
C ASN A 174 -5.96 -8.51 6.75
N CYS A 175 -5.90 -8.95 5.49
CA CYS A 175 -6.90 -9.79 4.84
C CYS A 175 -6.36 -11.19 4.46
N LEU A 176 -5.17 -11.55 4.96
CA LEU A 176 -4.46 -12.80 4.70
C LEU A 176 -4.42 -13.71 5.94
#